data_AF-A0A7C9KEQ6-F1
#
_entry.id   AF-A0A7C9KEQ6-F1
#
_cell.length_a   1.000
_cell.length_b   1.000
_cell.length_c   1.000
_cell.angle_alpha   90.00
_cell.angle_beta   90.00
_cell.angle_gamma   90.00
#
_symmetry.space_group_name_H-M   'P 1'
#
loop_
_entity.id
_entity.type
_entity.pdbx_description
1 polymer ?
#
loop_
_entity_poly.entity_id
_entity_poly.type
_entity_poly.pdbx_seq_one_letter_code
_entity_poly.pdbx_strand_id
1 'polypeptide(L)'
;MSSDNAPAAKGPRKTSHLQALLHGRTLLGVVMLGIFSVMVAIAADYPWQAAMLPMIIGIPGILLSLLQIGLDMHNFHKAEGRIDPRTAFEIYMEEITQATKGQVRMDIPANTQMTTLVEDPSVVGRSRKQREWLLWAYFYGLVVAVLLFGFWIGVPAFLAAFLRFYALESWRLVAMLTLACWVVMYVLLIVLLEQILFEGFVTGYVLNLLGPD
;
A
#
# COMPACT_ATOMS: atom_id res chain seq x y z
N MET A 1 56.52 -31.01 -28.55
CA MET A 1 56.78 -29.90 -27.61
C MET A 1 56.13 -28.64 -28.16
N SER A 2 54.93 -28.33 -27.70
CA SER A 2 54.47 -26.94 -27.64
C SER A 2 53.44 -26.86 -26.53
N SER A 3 53.82 -26.10 -25.51
CA SER A 3 53.24 -26.05 -24.17
C SER A 3 51.85 -25.42 -24.16
N ASP A 4 51.01 -26.01 -23.32
CA ASP A 4 49.90 -25.39 -22.59
C ASP A 4 50.08 -23.89 -22.36
N ASN A 5 49.02 -23.13 -22.65
CA ASN A 5 48.71 -21.86 -22.00
C ASN A 5 47.21 -21.59 -22.13
N ALA A 6 46.41 -22.38 -21.40
CA ALA A 6 45.04 -22.00 -21.09
C ALA A 6 45.07 -20.98 -19.93
N PRO A 7 44.44 -19.80 -20.08
CA PRO A 7 44.39 -18.81 -19.00
C PRO A 7 43.57 -19.37 -17.83
N ALA A 8 44.19 -19.38 -16.65
CA ALA A 8 43.60 -19.79 -15.39
C ALA A 8 42.19 -19.20 -15.20
N ALA A 9 41.19 -20.08 -15.12
CA ALA A 9 39.83 -19.73 -14.75
C ALA A 9 39.87 -19.07 -13.36
N LYS A 10 39.66 -17.75 -13.33
CA LYS A 10 39.49 -16.98 -12.08
C LYS A 10 38.33 -17.62 -11.31
N GLY A 11 38.65 -18.21 -10.16
CA GLY A 11 37.68 -18.85 -9.26
C GLY A 11 36.53 -17.91 -8.90
N PRO A 12 35.41 -18.48 -8.39
CA PRO A 12 34.19 -17.73 -8.10
C PRO A 12 34.51 -16.56 -7.17
N ARG A 13 34.28 -15.34 -7.66
CA ARG A 13 34.39 -14.12 -6.83
C ARG A 13 33.43 -14.30 -5.66
N LYS A 14 33.97 -14.38 -4.43
CA LYS A 14 33.20 -14.25 -3.18
C LYS A 14 32.32 -13.00 -3.31
N THR A 15 31.04 -13.19 -3.61
CA THR A 15 30.02 -12.14 -3.60
C THR A 15 29.87 -11.72 -2.15
N SER A 16 30.60 -10.65 -1.83
CA SER A 16 30.66 -10.05 -0.50
C SER A 16 29.27 -9.64 -0.05
N HIS A 17 28.91 -9.90 1.22
CA HIS A 17 27.67 -9.44 1.86
C HIS A 17 27.40 -7.93 1.66
N LEU A 18 28.44 -7.16 1.35
CA LEU A 18 28.35 -5.75 0.92
C LEU A 18 27.54 -5.54 -0.37
N GLN A 19 27.61 -6.43 -1.36
CA GLN A 19 26.83 -6.31 -2.60
C GLN A 19 25.35 -6.63 -2.39
N ALA A 20 25.03 -7.54 -1.45
CA ALA A 20 23.65 -7.78 -1.03
C ALA A 20 23.08 -6.55 -0.29
N LEU A 21 23.88 -5.91 0.57
CA LEU A 21 23.49 -4.67 1.27
C LEU A 21 23.37 -3.44 0.34
N LEU A 22 24.14 -3.39 -0.74
CA LEU A 22 24.09 -2.33 -1.75
C LEU A 22 22.92 -2.47 -2.76
N HIS A 23 22.03 -3.45 -2.61
CA HIS A 23 20.79 -3.50 -3.38
C HIS A 23 19.88 -2.34 -3.00
N GLY A 24 19.38 -1.59 -4.00
CA GLY A 24 18.56 -0.40 -3.78
C GLY A 24 17.33 -0.62 -2.88
N ARG A 25 16.76 -1.83 -2.91
CA ARG A 25 15.63 -2.22 -2.05
C ARG A 25 16.02 -2.43 -0.59
N THR A 26 17.12 -3.13 -0.32
CA THR A 26 17.61 -3.36 1.05
C THR A 26 18.20 -2.09 1.65
N LEU A 27 18.89 -1.28 0.83
CA LEU A 27 19.36 0.05 1.24
C LEU A 27 18.21 0.95 1.69
N LEU A 28 17.10 0.97 0.92
CA LEU A 28 15.91 1.73 1.29
C LEU A 28 15.30 1.24 2.61
N GLY A 29 15.22 -0.08 2.82
CA GLY A 29 14.76 -0.66 4.08
C GLY A 29 15.64 -0.28 5.28
N VAL A 30 16.97 -0.29 5.11
CA VAL A 30 17.92 0.10 6.16
C VAL A 30 17.82 1.60 6.47
N VAL A 31 17.67 2.45 5.46
CA VAL A 31 17.47 3.91 5.65
C VAL A 31 16.15 4.19 6.37
N MET A 32 15.05 3.57 5.94
CA MET A 32 13.74 3.70 6.60
C MET A 32 13.80 3.23 8.06
N LEU A 33 14.45 2.09 8.33
CA LEU A 33 14.68 1.59 9.69
C LEU A 33 15.45 2.61 10.54
N GLY A 34 16.50 3.22 9.98
CA GLY A 34 17.26 4.29 10.64
C GLY A 34 16.38 5.49 11.00
N ILE A 35 15.56 5.98 10.04
CA ILE A 35 14.65 7.11 10.26
C ILE A 35 13.65 6.80 11.38
N PHE A 36 12.98 5.65 11.33
CA PHE A 36 12.02 5.29 12.39
C PHE A 36 12.70 5.10 13.74
N SER A 37 13.90 4.53 13.78
CA SER A 37 14.65 4.33 15.04
C SER A 37 15.02 5.67 15.67
N VAL A 38 15.53 6.62 14.88
CA VAL A 38 15.83 7.99 15.35
C VAL A 38 14.58 8.70 15.81
N MET A 39 13.49 8.60 15.05
CA MET A 39 12.21 9.20 15.39
C MET A 39 11.67 8.66 16.74
N VAL A 40 11.72 7.36 16.97
CA VAL A 40 11.30 6.74 18.24
C VAL A 40 12.23 7.12 19.39
N ALA A 41 13.55 7.17 19.14
CA ALA A 41 14.52 7.58 20.15
C ALA A 41 14.28 9.03 20.62
N ILE A 42 14.08 9.96 19.67
CA ILE A 42 13.77 11.36 19.98
C ILE A 42 12.41 11.48 20.67
N ALA A 43 11.42 10.69 20.26
CA ALA A 43 10.09 10.69 20.85
C ALA A 43 10.08 10.29 22.33
N ALA A 44 11.02 9.43 22.75
CA ALA A 44 11.08 8.94 24.13
C ALA A 44 11.37 10.05 25.16
N ASP A 45 11.98 11.16 24.75
CA ASP A 45 12.28 12.30 25.63
C ASP A 45 11.11 13.30 25.74
N TYR A 46 10.05 13.16 24.93
CA TYR A 46 8.89 14.03 24.99
C TYR A 46 7.87 13.59 26.06
N PRO A 47 7.05 14.53 26.59
CA PRO A 47 5.93 14.17 27.44
C PRO A 47 4.98 13.21 26.70
N TRP A 48 4.35 12.32 27.48
CA TRP A 48 3.60 11.16 26.98
C TRP A 48 2.63 11.49 25.83
N GLN A 49 1.94 12.63 25.92
CA GLN A 49 0.98 13.09 24.91
C GLN A 49 1.61 13.34 23.53
N ALA A 50 2.82 13.92 23.49
CA ALA A 50 3.53 14.21 22.24
C ALA A 50 4.29 13.00 21.69
N ALA A 51 4.72 12.09 22.58
CA ALA A 51 5.48 10.90 22.22
C ALA A 51 4.61 9.78 21.61
N MET A 52 3.31 9.76 21.90
CA MET A 52 2.37 8.73 21.43
C MET A 52 2.34 8.61 19.90
N LEU A 53 2.28 9.74 19.18
CA LEU A 53 2.20 9.73 17.72
C LEU A 53 3.44 9.07 17.07
N PRO A 54 4.68 9.51 17.35
CA PRO A 54 5.86 8.83 16.86
C PRO A 54 6.02 7.39 17.35
N MET A 55 5.61 7.05 18.58
CA MET A 55 5.73 5.68 19.08
C MET A 55 4.76 4.72 18.36
N ILE A 56 3.50 5.13 18.20
CA ILE A 56 2.46 4.33 17.54
C ILE A 56 2.81 4.06 16.08
N ILE A 57 3.42 5.03 15.39
CA ILE A 57 3.80 4.88 13.97
C ILE A 57 5.19 4.23 13.84
N GLY A 58 6.12 4.64 14.69
CA GLY A 58 7.53 4.26 14.60
C GLY A 58 7.80 2.83 15.02
N ILE A 59 7.16 2.31 16.08
CA ILE A 59 7.39 0.93 16.54
C ILE A 59 6.93 -0.09 15.48
N PRO A 60 5.71 -0.01 14.93
CA PRO A 60 5.32 -0.86 13.81
C PRO A 60 6.20 -0.65 12.57
N GLY A 61 6.60 0.60 12.27
CA GLY A 61 7.51 0.91 11.17
C GLY A 61 8.87 0.21 11.30
N ILE A 62 9.46 0.22 12.50
CA ILE A 62 10.69 -0.53 12.82
C ILE A 62 10.47 -2.03 12.64
N LEU A 63 9.39 -2.57 13.19
CA LEU A 63 9.08 -4.00 13.11
C LEU A 63 8.93 -4.46 11.66
N LEU A 64 8.20 -3.70 10.84
CA LEU A 64 8.01 -3.99 9.42
C LEU A 64 9.31 -3.85 8.63
N SER A 65 10.13 -2.84 8.94
CA SER A 65 11.43 -2.65 8.27
C SER A 65 12.39 -3.79 8.60
N LEU A 66 12.43 -4.24 9.86
CA LEU A 66 13.19 -5.42 10.27
C LEU A 66 12.68 -6.69 9.58
N LEU A 67 11.37 -6.86 9.49
CA LEU A 67 10.76 -7.98 8.77
C LEU A 67 11.13 -7.95 7.28
N GLN A 68 11.04 -6.78 6.64
CA GLN A 68 11.40 -6.61 5.23
C GLN A 68 12.89 -6.93 4.99
N ILE A 69 13.79 -6.41 5.83
CA ILE A 69 15.23 -6.72 5.74
C ILE A 69 15.48 -8.21 5.96
N GLY A 70 14.79 -8.83 6.92
CA GLY A 70 14.90 -10.26 7.20
C GLY A 70 14.42 -11.13 6.04
N LEU A 71 13.27 -10.80 5.45
CA LEU A 71 12.75 -11.48 4.28
C LEU A 71 13.64 -11.28 3.05
N ASP A 72 14.13 -10.06 2.82
CA ASP A 72 15.05 -9.77 1.74
C ASP A 72 16.34 -10.59 1.90
N MET A 73 16.94 -10.62 3.11
CA MET A 73 18.13 -11.42 3.41
C MET A 73 17.89 -12.93 3.20
N HIS A 74 16.75 -13.44 3.66
CA HIS A 74 16.38 -14.85 3.48
C HIS A 74 16.18 -15.20 1.99
N ASN A 75 15.55 -14.30 1.23
CA ASN A 75 15.35 -14.47 -0.20
C ASN A 75 16.66 -14.40 -1.00
N PHE A 76 17.61 -13.53 -0.60
CA PHE A 76 18.95 -13.49 -1.18
C PHE A 76 19.73 -14.79 -0.92
N HIS A 77 19.59 -15.38 0.27
CA HIS A 77 20.24 -16.65 0.60
C HIS A 77 19.67 -17.82 -0.22
N LYS A 78 18.36 -17.83 -0.44
CA LYS A 78 17.67 -18.85 -1.25
C LYS A 78 17.93 -18.70 -2.76
N ALA A 79 18.33 -17.52 -3.22
CA ALA A 79 18.51 -17.21 -4.64
C ALA A 79 19.93 -17.45 -5.21
N GLU A 80 20.88 -18.00 -4.44
CA GLU A 80 22.25 -18.36 -4.88
C GLU A 80 22.92 -17.33 -5.83
N GLY A 81 22.72 -16.03 -5.59
CA GLY A 81 23.33 -14.96 -6.40
C GLY A 81 22.75 -14.78 -7.82
N ARG A 82 21.67 -15.47 -8.20
CA ARG A 82 20.90 -15.15 -9.40
C ARG A 82 19.87 -14.08 -9.06
N ILE A 83 20.29 -12.83 -9.21
CA ILE A 83 19.40 -11.67 -9.19
C ILE A 83 18.66 -11.69 -10.53
N ASP A 84 17.49 -12.33 -10.56
CA ASP A 84 16.53 -12.07 -11.62
C ASP A 84 15.97 -10.65 -11.37
N PRO A 85 16.21 -9.66 -12.24
CA PRO A 85 15.68 -8.31 -12.08
C PRO A 85 14.15 -8.26 -12.18
N ARG A 86 13.51 -9.38 -12.51
CA ARG A 86 12.06 -9.50 -12.59
C ARG A 86 11.44 -9.39 -11.20
N THR A 87 10.43 -8.54 -11.09
CA THR A 87 9.65 -8.35 -9.87
C THR A 87 9.02 -9.69 -9.49
N ALA A 88 8.86 -10.02 -8.19
CA ALA A 88 8.20 -11.28 -7.79
C ALA A 88 6.87 -11.52 -8.53
N PHE A 89 6.14 -10.43 -8.80
CA PHE A 89 4.94 -10.42 -9.63
C PHE A 89 5.16 -10.91 -11.07
N GLU A 90 6.24 -10.52 -11.74
CA GLU A 90 6.57 -10.97 -13.11
C GLU A 90 6.93 -12.45 -13.15
N ILE A 91 7.63 -12.96 -12.12
CA ILE A 91 7.95 -14.38 -11.97
C ILE A 91 6.64 -15.19 -11.80
N TYR A 92 5.74 -14.76 -10.92
CA TYR A 92 4.44 -15.39 -10.74
C TYR A 92 3.58 -15.31 -12.02
N MET A 93 3.61 -14.19 -12.74
CA MET A 93 2.85 -14.01 -13.97
C MET A 93 3.35 -14.93 -15.10
N GLU A 94 4.66 -15.10 -15.21
CA GLU A 94 5.27 -16.01 -16.20
C GLU A 94 4.99 -17.47 -15.85
N GLU A 95 5.03 -17.83 -14.57
CA GLU A 95 4.67 -19.17 -14.08
C GLU A 95 3.20 -19.50 -14.36
N ILE A 96 2.28 -18.58 -14.07
CA ILE A 96 0.84 -18.74 -14.40
C ILE A 96 0.63 -18.78 -15.92
N THR A 97 1.34 -17.94 -16.69
CA THR A 97 1.24 -17.92 -18.15
C THR A 97 1.77 -19.21 -18.77
N GLN A 98 2.84 -19.79 -18.24
CA GLN A 98 3.35 -21.09 -18.68
C GLN A 98 2.45 -22.25 -18.25
N ALA A 99 1.94 -22.23 -17.01
CA ALA A 99 0.99 -23.23 -16.51
C ALA A 99 -0.34 -23.20 -17.30
N THR A 100 -0.73 -22.05 -17.86
CA THR A 100 -1.97 -21.89 -18.63
C THR A 100 -1.79 -22.13 -20.13
N LYS A 101 -0.55 -22.06 -20.67
CA LYS A 101 -0.26 -22.35 -22.09
C LYS A 101 -0.40 -23.84 -22.46
N GLY A 102 -0.40 -24.74 -21.47
CA GLY A 102 -0.71 -26.15 -21.64
C GLY A 102 -2.22 -26.41 -21.58
N GLN A 103 -2.91 -26.17 -22.70
CA GLN A 103 -4.26 -26.68 -23.03
C GLN A 103 -5.16 -27.11 -21.85
N VAL A 104 -5.92 -26.18 -21.27
CA VAL A 104 -7.18 -26.54 -20.62
C VAL A 104 -8.31 -26.22 -21.59
N ARG A 105 -8.53 -27.14 -22.55
CA ARG A 105 -9.83 -27.25 -23.23
C ARG A 105 -10.83 -27.74 -22.18
N MET A 106 -11.46 -26.81 -21.47
CA MET A 106 -12.72 -27.12 -20.79
C MET A 106 -13.82 -27.05 -21.84
N ASP A 107 -14.36 -28.21 -22.22
CA ASP A 107 -15.64 -28.29 -22.92
C ASP A 107 -16.73 -27.78 -21.96
N ILE A 108 -16.93 -26.47 -21.94
CA ILE A 108 -18.01 -25.84 -21.17
C ILE A 108 -19.26 -25.89 -22.06
N PRO A 109 -20.33 -26.62 -21.67
CA PRO A 109 -21.59 -26.59 -22.39
C PRO A 109 -22.14 -25.16 -22.41
N ALA A 110 -22.58 -24.72 -23.60
CA ALA A 110 -22.89 -23.34 -23.99
C ALA A 110 -23.97 -22.58 -23.18
N ASN A 111 -24.41 -23.10 -22.04
CA ASN A 111 -25.48 -22.55 -21.20
C ASN A 111 -24.95 -21.89 -19.91
N THR A 112 -23.81 -22.32 -19.37
CA THR A 112 -23.36 -21.79 -18.08
C THR A 112 -22.36 -20.66 -18.30
N GLN A 113 -22.86 -19.44 -18.47
CA GLN A 113 -22.05 -18.23 -18.41
C GLN A 113 -21.53 -18.05 -16.97
N MET A 114 -20.41 -18.71 -16.66
CA MET A 114 -19.57 -18.30 -15.55
C MET A 114 -18.95 -16.95 -15.94
N THR A 115 -19.47 -15.88 -15.35
CA THR A 115 -18.82 -14.57 -15.26
C THR A 115 -17.55 -14.71 -14.43
N THR A 116 -16.54 -15.38 -14.99
CA THR A 116 -15.17 -15.23 -14.53
C THR A 116 -14.74 -13.84 -14.99
N LEU A 117 -14.60 -12.94 -14.03
CA LEU A 117 -13.83 -11.70 -14.16
C LEU A 117 -12.36 -12.08 -14.42
N VAL A 118 -12.07 -12.66 -15.58
CA VAL A 118 -10.75 -12.59 -16.17
C VAL A 118 -10.64 -11.15 -16.64
N GLU A 119 -10.11 -10.30 -15.75
CA GLU A 119 -9.78 -8.92 -16.08
C GLU A 119 -8.68 -8.99 -17.14
N ASP A 120 -9.12 -8.93 -18.39
CA ASP A 120 -8.33 -9.08 -19.60
C ASP A 120 -7.22 -8.00 -19.61
N PRO A 121 -5.93 -8.38 -19.50
CA PRO A 121 -4.83 -7.42 -19.42
C PRO A 121 -4.64 -6.62 -20.72
N SER A 122 -5.41 -6.91 -21.78
CA SER A 122 -5.36 -6.20 -23.06
C SER A 122 -6.27 -4.96 -23.16
N VAL A 123 -7.19 -4.73 -22.20
CA VAL A 123 -8.03 -3.49 -22.11
C VAL A 123 -7.31 -2.36 -21.32
N VAL A 124 -6.05 -2.57 -20.95
CA VAL A 124 -5.26 -1.75 -20.01
C VAL A 124 -4.61 -0.50 -20.67
N GLY A 125 -4.62 -0.39 -22.00
CA GLY A 125 -3.91 0.70 -22.71
C GLY A 125 -4.63 2.06 -22.75
N ARG A 126 -5.96 2.08 -22.93
CA ARG A 126 -6.77 3.33 -22.99
C ARG A 126 -7.34 3.74 -21.64
N SER A 127 -7.53 2.77 -20.73
CA SER A 127 -8.14 2.96 -19.42
C SER A 127 -7.19 3.52 -18.37
N ARG A 128 -5.87 3.53 -18.60
CA ARG A 128 -4.90 4.04 -17.61
C ARG A 128 -5.09 5.53 -17.32
N LYS A 129 -5.19 6.37 -18.37
CA LYS A 129 -5.41 7.82 -18.21
C LYS A 129 -6.77 8.13 -17.58
N GLN A 130 -7.82 7.38 -17.94
CA GLN A 130 -9.16 7.57 -17.38
C GLN A 130 -9.23 7.11 -15.92
N ARG A 131 -8.61 5.97 -15.58
CA ARG A 131 -8.49 5.49 -14.19
C ARG A 131 -7.64 6.43 -13.35
N GLU A 132 -6.52 6.90 -13.88
CA GLU A 132 -5.69 7.91 -13.21
C GLU A 132 -6.49 9.19 -12.96
N TRP A 133 -7.16 9.72 -14.00
CA TRP A 133 -7.98 10.92 -13.84
C TRP A 133 -9.14 10.72 -12.86
N LEU A 134 -9.73 9.53 -12.84
CA LEU A 134 -10.77 9.17 -11.87
C LEU A 134 -10.22 9.13 -10.44
N LEU A 135 -9.04 8.54 -10.22
CA LEU A 135 -8.35 8.55 -8.92
C LEU A 135 -8.03 9.98 -8.46
N TRP A 136 -7.57 10.83 -9.39
CA TRP A 136 -7.36 12.25 -9.12
C TRP A 136 -8.66 12.95 -8.76
N ALA A 137 -9.73 12.73 -9.50
CA ALA A 137 -11.05 13.31 -9.21
C ALA A 137 -11.56 12.89 -7.82
N TYR A 138 -11.38 11.62 -7.44
CA TYR A 138 -11.72 11.14 -6.09
C TYR A 138 -10.86 11.77 -5.01
N PHE A 139 -9.54 11.88 -5.24
CA PHE A 139 -8.63 12.53 -4.31
C PHE A 139 -9.04 13.99 -4.06
N TYR A 140 -9.24 14.76 -5.13
CA TYR A 140 -9.68 16.15 -5.02
C TYR A 140 -11.09 16.26 -4.43
N GLY A 141 -11.99 15.35 -4.79
CA GLY A 141 -13.34 15.29 -4.22
C GLY A 141 -13.33 15.08 -2.71
N LEU A 142 -12.48 14.18 -2.21
CA LEU A 142 -12.30 13.97 -0.78
C LEU A 142 -11.74 15.22 -0.10
N VAL A 143 -10.72 15.84 -0.67
CA VAL A 143 -10.11 17.08 -0.12
C VAL A 143 -11.17 18.18 -0.01
N VAL A 144 -11.94 18.42 -1.08
CA VAL A 144 -13.01 19.42 -1.08
C VAL A 144 -14.09 19.08 -0.06
N ALA A 145 -14.53 17.81 0.02
CA ALA A 145 -15.53 17.38 1.00
C ALA A 145 -15.07 17.60 2.45
N VAL A 146 -13.82 17.26 2.76
CA VAL A 146 -13.23 17.47 4.09
C VAL A 146 -13.04 18.96 4.40
N LEU A 147 -12.66 19.78 3.42
CA LEU A 147 -12.54 21.23 3.61
C LEU A 147 -13.90 21.90 3.86
N LEU A 148 -14.94 21.46 3.15
CA LEU A 148 -16.27 22.05 3.30
C LEU A 148 -16.97 21.57 4.57
N PHE A 149 -17.01 20.26 4.81
CA PHE A 149 -17.84 19.65 5.85
C PHE A 149 -17.05 19.14 7.05
N GLY A 150 -15.73 19.26 7.01
CA GLY A 150 -14.84 18.75 8.05
C GLY A 150 -14.54 17.28 7.88
N PHE A 151 -13.63 16.79 8.71
CA PHE A 151 -13.20 15.39 8.67
C PHE A 151 -14.35 14.44 9.08
N TRP A 152 -15.16 14.86 10.04
CA TRP A 152 -16.24 14.09 10.64
C TRP A 152 -17.36 13.71 9.70
N ILE A 153 -17.74 14.63 8.83
CA ILE A 153 -18.84 14.44 7.87
C ILE A 153 -18.27 14.15 6.50
N GLY A 154 -17.21 14.86 6.09
CA GLY A 154 -16.61 14.76 4.77
C GLY A 154 -16.12 13.35 4.44
N VAL A 155 -15.37 12.71 5.34
CA VAL A 155 -14.81 11.37 5.11
C VAL A 155 -15.90 10.29 5.00
N PRO A 156 -16.82 10.11 5.96
CA PRO A 156 -17.86 9.09 5.84
C PRO A 156 -18.86 9.39 4.71
N ALA A 157 -19.20 10.66 4.45
CA ALA A 157 -20.07 11.01 3.33
C ALA A 157 -19.41 10.69 1.99
N PHE A 158 -18.12 11.03 1.83
CA PHE A 158 -17.36 10.68 0.64
C PHE A 158 -17.24 9.17 0.48
N LEU A 159 -16.97 8.43 1.56
CA LEU A 159 -16.91 6.98 1.55
C LEU A 159 -18.26 6.37 1.13
N ALA A 160 -19.37 6.81 1.72
CA ALA A 160 -20.70 6.34 1.35
C ALA A 160 -21.01 6.61 -0.13
N ALA A 161 -20.67 7.81 -0.62
CA ALA A 161 -20.80 8.15 -2.04
C ALA A 161 -19.92 7.24 -2.90
N PHE A 162 -18.66 7.03 -2.52
CA PHE A 162 -17.72 6.18 -3.23
C PHE A 162 -18.24 4.75 -3.35
N LEU A 163 -18.65 4.12 -2.24
CA LEU A 163 -19.24 2.78 -2.26
C LEU A 163 -20.52 2.72 -3.09
N ARG A 164 -21.36 3.75 -3.01
CA ARG A 164 -22.64 3.76 -3.73
C ARG A 164 -22.47 3.93 -5.24
N PHE A 165 -21.56 4.78 -5.69
CA PHE A 165 -21.34 5.09 -7.11
C PHE A 165 -20.38 4.13 -7.79
N TYR A 166 -19.34 3.67 -7.08
CA TYR A 166 -18.30 2.83 -7.66
C TYR A 166 -18.55 1.34 -7.47
N ALA A 167 -18.99 0.92 -6.27
CA ALA A 167 -19.19 -0.50 -5.98
C ALA A 167 -20.61 -1.01 -6.31
N LEU A 168 -21.55 -0.10 -6.65
CA LEU A 168 -22.97 -0.42 -6.92
C LEU A 168 -23.61 -1.28 -5.81
N GLU A 169 -23.08 -1.17 -4.59
CA GLU A 169 -23.45 -2.03 -3.47
C GLU A 169 -24.84 -1.69 -2.92
N SER A 170 -25.46 -2.68 -2.29
CA SER A 170 -26.74 -2.48 -1.63
C SER A 170 -26.64 -1.42 -0.53
N TRP A 171 -27.64 -0.55 -0.41
CA TRP A 171 -27.67 0.55 0.57
C TRP A 171 -27.41 0.10 2.01
N ARG A 172 -27.75 -1.15 2.35
CA ARG A 172 -27.48 -1.75 3.67
C ARG A 172 -25.99 -1.96 3.91
N LEU A 173 -25.26 -2.48 2.92
CA LEU A 173 -23.81 -2.65 3.03
C LEU A 173 -23.11 -1.31 3.07
N VAL A 174 -23.52 -0.34 2.25
CA VAL A 174 -22.96 1.02 2.28
C VAL A 174 -23.12 1.65 3.68
N ALA A 175 -24.33 1.58 4.26
CA ALA A 175 -24.58 2.12 5.59
C ALA A 175 -23.78 1.40 6.67
N MET A 176 -23.74 0.06 6.65
CA MET A 176 -22.99 -0.73 7.63
C MET A 176 -21.49 -0.45 7.55
N LEU A 177 -20.90 -0.43 6.35
CA LEU A 177 -19.47 -0.19 6.15
C LEU A 177 -19.08 1.24 6.50
N THR A 178 -19.91 2.22 6.12
CA THR A 178 -19.69 3.63 6.45
C THR A 178 -19.75 3.84 7.96
N LEU A 179 -20.75 3.27 8.64
CA LEU A 179 -20.88 3.34 10.09
C LEU A 179 -19.68 2.68 10.79
N ALA A 180 -19.28 1.48 10.34
CA ALA A 180 -18.13 0.79 10.90
C ALA A 180 -16.84 1.61 10.74
N CYS A 181 -16.59 2.15 9.54
CA CYS A 181 -15.44 3.00 9.29
C CYS A 181 -15.48 4.28 10.14
N TRP A 182 -16.65 4.91 10.26
CA TRP A 182 -16.84 6.09 11.08
C TRP A 182 -16.57 5.84 12.57
N VAL A 183 -17.01 4.71 13.12
CA VAL A 183 -16.72 4.31 14.50
C VAL A 183 -15.22 4.06 14.72
N VAL A 184 -14.57 3.35 13.80
CA VAL A 184 -13.12 3.12 13.90
C VAL A 184 -12.36 4.44 13.84
N MET A 185 -12.75 5.34 12.94
CA MET A 185 -12.19 6.68 12.82
C MET A 185 -12.39 7.50 14.10
N TYR A 186 -13.59 7.45 14.71
CA TYR A 186 -13.89 8.09 15.99
C TYR A 186 -12.91 7.62 17.08
N VAL A 187 -12.80 6.30 17.26
CA VAL A 187 -11.95 5.71 18.30
C VAL A 187 -10.49 6.07 18.05
N LEU A 188 -10.02 5.97 16.82
CA LEU A 188 -8.63 6.24 16.50
C LEU A 188 -8.31 7.73 16.68
N LEU A 189 -9.12 8.65 16.16
CA LEU A 189 -8.74 10.06 16.11
C LEU A 189 -9.02 10.81 17.42
N ILE A 190 -10.08 10.46 18.14
CA ILE A 190 -10.50 11.19 19.34
C ILE A 190 -10.00 10.47 20.58
N VAL A 191 -10.26 9.16 20.67
CA VAL A 191 -9.95 8.40 21.89
C VAL A 191 -8.46 8.10 21.95
N LEU A 192 -7.84 7.75 20.82
CA LEU A 192 -6.43 7.38 20.79
C LEU A 192 -5.50 8.56 20.50
N LEU A 193 -5.89 9.47 19.60
CA LEU A 193 -5.02 10.57 19.15
C LEU A 193 -5.35 11.94 19.78
N GLU A 194 -6.46 12.09 20.51
CA GLU A 194 -6.95 13.35 21.09
C GLU A 194 -6.84 14.55 20.12
N GLN A 195 -6.97 14.31 18.82
CA GLN A 195 -6.64 15.32 17.82
C GLN A 195 -7.84 16.24 17.56
N ILE A 196 -7.60 17.56 17.54
CA ILE A 196 -8.61 18.53 17.11
C ILE A 196 -8.77 18.39 15.59
N LEU A 197 -9.84 17.75 15.17
CA LEU A 197 -10.16 17.60 13.76
C LEU A 197 -10.74 18.89 13.19
N PHE A 198 -10.38 19.20 11.96
CA PHE A 198 -10.96 20.32 11.24
C PHE A 198 -12.47 20.11 11.02
N GLU A 199 -13.28 21.04 11.51
CA GLU A 199 -14.75 20.98 11.45
C GLU A 199 -15.34 21.33 10.09
N GLY A 200 -14.55 21.95 9.21
CA GLY A 200 -15.01 22.38 7.89
C GLY A 200 -15.54 23.80 7.87
N PHE A 201 -15.35 24.49 6.74
CA PHE A 201 -15.79 25.87 6.58
C PHE A 201 -17.31 26.03 6.62
N VAL A 202 -18.04 25.10 5.99
CA VAL A 202 -19.51 25.17 5.90
C VAL A 202 -20.15 24.82 7.23
N THR A 203 -19.66 23.75 7.88
CA THR A 203 -20.16 23.33 9.19
C THR A 203 -19.97 24.44 10.22
N GLY A 204 -18.77 25.05 10.27
CA GLY A 204 -18.49 26.18 11.16
C GLY A 204 -19.35 27.41 10.85
N TYR A 205 -19.54 27.74 9.58
CA TYR A 205 -20.41 28.86 9.19
C TYR A 205 -21.87 28.65 9.61
N VAL A 206 -22.40 27.45 9.42
CA VAL A 206 -23.78 27.10 9.79
C VAL A 206 -23.98 27.13 11.31
N LEU A 207 -23.02 26.60 12.08
CA LEU A 207 -23.06 26.64 13.54
C LEU A 207 -23.02 28.06 14.08
N ASN A 208 -22.16 28.92 13.51
CA ASN A 208 -22.10 30.34 13.88
C ASN A 208 -23.36 31.12 13.48
N LEU A 209 -24.07 30.70 12.44
CA LEU A 209 -25.33 31.32 12.02
C LEU A 209 -26.54 30.87 12.86
N LEU A 210 -26.49 29.66 13.41
CA LEU A 210 -27.58 29.05 14.19
C LEU A 210 -27.39 29.16 15.71
N GLY A 211 -26.19 29.48 16.19
CA GLY A 211 -25.95 29.79 17.59
C GLY A 211 -26.52 31.17 17.95
N PRO A 212 -27.47 31.28 18.91
CA PRO A 212 -27.81 32.57 19.48
C PRO A 212 -26.65 33.02 20.38
N ASP A 213 -26.24 34.29 20.23
CA ASP A 213 -25.31 34.94 21.16
C ASP A 213 -25.72 34.77 22.64
#